data_AF-A0A7L1VUZ2-F1
#
_entry.id   AF-A0A7L1VUZ2-F1
#
_cell.length_a   1.000
_cell.length_b   1.000
_cell.length_c   1.000
_cell.angle_alpha   90.00
_cell.angle_beta   90.00
_cell.angle_gamma   90.00
#
_symmetry.space_group_name_H-M   'P 1'
#
loop_
_entity.id
_entity.type
_entity.pdbx_description
1 polymer ?
#
loop_
_entity_poly.entity_id
_entity_poly.type
_entity_poly.pdbx_seq_one_letter_code
_entity_poly.pdbx_strand_id
1 'polypeptide(L)'
;PVFDFKPKGHLELGEGLDIIRQRRLSHVSGHRSYYLCGAGALLQHALVTFTLRKLLSKGSVGKTSGKTRKNCGKGGKTGKKCKKKGRDRGIWGSPRAPHAGYFMDHAVQLKDLPVRVVCSSTCYRAETDTGQEPWGLYRVHQFTKVEMFGVTAAERGTESEELLDEFLGLQKEMFSELGLHYR
;
A
#
# COMPACT_ATOMS: atom_id res chain seq x y z
N PRO A 1 -9.65 -22.72 3.71
CA PRO A 1 -10.72 -23.25 2.83
C PRO A 1 -10.40 -24.70 2.47
N VAL A 2 -11.41 -25.56 2.36
CA VAL A 2 -11.24 -26.96 1.94
C VAL A 2 -11.73 -27.06 0.50
N PHE A 3 -10.90 -27.61 -0.39
CA PHE A 3 -11.22 -27.81 -1.80
C PHE A 3 -11.16 -29.31 -2.11
N ASP A 4 -12.08 -29.78 -2.95
CA ASP A 4 -12.14 -31.12 -3.53
C ASP A 4 -11.26 -31.25 -4.80
N PHE A 5 -10.63 -30.15 -5.22
CA PHE A 5 -9.67 -30.09 -6.33
C PHE A 5 -8.35 -29.43 -5.91
N LYS A 6 -7.31 -29.57 -6.74
CA LYS A 6 -6.03 -28.90 -6.53
C LYS A 6 -6.17 -27.39 -6.83
N PRO A 7 -6.02 -26.49 -5.84
CA PRO A 7 -6.20 -25.07 -6.07
C PRO A 7 -5.14 -24.53 -7.03
N LYS A 8 -5.59 -23.72 -7.98
CA LYS A 8 -4.73 -23.04 -8.96
C LYS A 8 -4.12 -21.77 -8.36
N GLY A 9 -2.97 -21.37 -8.89
CA GLY A 9 -2.34 -20.10 -8.52
C GLY A 9 -3.12 -18.89 -9.04
N HIS A 10 -2.98 -17.73 -8.39
CA HIS A 10 -3.72 -16.51 -8.77
C HIS A 10 -3.40 -16.04 -10.19
N LEU A 11 -2.16 -16.27 -10.68
CA LEU A 11 -1.79 -15.91 -12.05
C LEU A 11 -2.48 -16.82 -13.07
N GLU A 12 -2.53 -18.12 -12.83
CA GLU A 12 -3.22 -19.07 -13.72
C GLU A 12 -4.72 -18.76 -13.79
N LEU A 13 -5.33 -18.47 -12.64
CA LEU A 13 -6.73 -18.03 -12.58
C LEU A 13 -6.93 -16.69 -13.30
N GLY A 14 -6.03 -15.74 -13.06
CA GLY A 14 -6.12 -14.40 -13.64
C GLY A 14 -5.94 -14.37 -15.16
N GLU A 15 -5.03 -15.18 -15.70
CA GLU A 15 -4.86 -15.35 -17.14
C GLU A 15 -6.03 -16.13 -17.75
N GLY A 16 -6.53 -17.18 -17.07
CA GLY A 16 -7.68 -17.96 -17.53
C GLY A 16 -8.98 -17.17 -17.59
N LEU A 17 -9.13 -16.14 -16.75
CA LEU A 17 -10.28 -15.23 -16.73
C LEU A 17 -10.03 -13.93 -17.53
N ASP A 18 -8.86 -13.77 -18.16
CA ASP A 18 -8.43 -12.55 -18.85
C ASP A 18 -8.52 -11.26 -17.99
N ILE A 19 -8.26 -11.39 -16.69
CA ILE A 19 -8.28 -10.27 -15.72
C ILE A 19 -6.88 -9.82 -15.30
N ILE A 20 -5.86 -10.66 -15.50
CA ILE A 20 -4.44 -10.35 -15.24
C ILE A 20 -3.64 -10.68 -16.50
N ARG A 21 -2.87 -9.70 -16.98
CA ARG A 21 -1.90 -9.91 -18.07
C ARG A 21 -0.49 -9.59 -17.58
N GLN A 22 0.41 -10.57 -17.65
CA GLN A 22 1.86 -10.38 -17.46
C GLN A 22 2.70 -10.81 -18.67
N ARG A 23 2.15 -11.64 -19.54
CA ARG A 23 2.86 -12.13 -20.73
C ARG A 23 3.08 -11.02 -21.75
N ARG A 24 4.23 -11.11 -22.44
CA ARG A 24 4.65 -10.21 -23.54
C ARG A 24 4.73 -8.73 -23.12
N LEU A 25 5.07 -8.45 -21.86
CA LEU A 25 5.26 -7.09 -21.34
C LEU A 25 6.73 -6.67 -21.20
N SER A 26 7.68 -7.59 -21.43
CA SER A 26 9.12 -7.31 -21.30
C SER A 26 9.57 -6.10 -22.12
N HIS A 27 9.07 -5.97 -23.36
CA HIS A 27 9.40 -4.85 -24.26
C HIS A 27 8.55 -3.59 -24.03
N VAL A 28 7.45 -3.68 -23.26
CA VAL A 28 6.52 -2.57 -23.04
C VAL A 28 6.84 -1.86 -21.72
N SER A 29 6.86 -2.62 -20.63
CA SER A 29 6.95 -2.11 -19.25
C SER A 29 7.96 -2.87 -18.39
N GLY A 30 8.68 -3.84 -18.96
CA GLY A 30 9.71 -4.61 -18.28
C GLY A 30 9.16 -5.78 -17.45
N HIS A 31 10.07 -6.52 -16.81
CA HIS A 31 9.71 -7.64 -15.93
C HIS A 31 8.86 -7.19 -14.73
N ARG A 32 8.06 -8.10 -14.17
CA ARG A 32 7.17 -7.86 -13.00
C ARG A 32 6.15 -6.72 -13.18
N SER A 33 5.95 -6.25 -14.40
CA SER A 33 4.83 -5.38 -14.76
C SER A 33 3.59 -6.23 -15.03
N TYR A 34 2.42 -5.64 -14.90
CA TYR A 34 1.14 -6.31 -15.13
C TYR A 34 0.07 -5.31 -15.58
N TYR A 35 -0.96 -5.82 -16.24
CA TYR A 35 -2.23 -5.13 -16.42
C TYR A 35 -3.32 -5.87 -15.66
N LEU A 36 -4.23 -5.12 -15.06
CA LEU A 36 -5.52 -5.61 -14.60
C LEU A 36 -6.56 -5.20 -15.63
N CYS A 37 -7.37 -6.15 -16.09
CA CYS A 37 -8.37 -5.97 -17.14
C CYS A 37 -9.76 -6.33 -16.60
N GLY A 38 -10.80 -5.69 -17.13
CA GLY A 38 -12.20 -6.01 -16.82
C GLY A 38 -12.48 -6.16 -15.32
N ALA A 39 -12.91 -7.35 -14.91
CA ALA A 39 -13.22 -7.66 -13.52
C ALA A 39 -12.01 -7.54 -12.58
N GLY A 40 -10.78 -7.75 -13.03
CA GLY A 40 -9.57 -7.53 -12.23
C GLY A 40 -9.34 -6.05 -11.90
N ALA A 41 -9.61 -5.16 -12.85
CA ALA A 41 -9.54 -3.72 -12.62
C ALA A 41 -10.65 -3.27 -11.65
N LEU A 42 -11.88 -3.78 -11.85
CA LEU A 42 -13.00 -3.51 -10.94
C LEU A 42 -12.71 -4.00 -9.53
N LEU A 43 -12.11 -5.19 -9.37
CA LEU A 43 -11.72 -5.72 -8.07
C LEU A 43 -10.72 -4.81 -7.35
N GLN A 44 -9.72 -4.28 -8.07
CA GLN A 44 -8.78 -3.31 -7.49
C GLN A 44 -9.50 -2.06 -7.00
N HIS A 45 -10.41 -1.49 -7.81
CA HIS A 45 -11.18 -0.31 -7.42
C HIS A 45 -12.11 -0.58 -6.24
N ALA A 46 -12.75 -1.75 -6.21
CA ALA A 46 -13.62 -2.18 -5.13
C ALA A 46 -12.85 -2.30 -3.81
N LEU A 47 -11.68 -2.95 -3.81
CA LEU A 47 -10.83 -3.10 -2.62
C LEU A 47 -10.35 -1.74 -2.09
N VAL A 48 -9.90 -0.85 -2.97
CA VAL A 48 -9.48 0.51 -2.57
C VAL A 48 -10.65 1.28 -1.96
N THR A 49 -11.82 1.23 -2.61
CA THR A 49 -13.02 1.96 -2.16
C THR A 49 -13.56 1.39 -0.84
N PHE A 50 -13.61 0.08 -0.70
CA PHE A 50 -13.99 -0.62 0.53
C PHE A 50 -13.13 -0.15 1.69
N THR A 51 -11.80 -0.23 1.55
CA THR A 51 -10.86 0.16 2.61
C THR A 51 -10.97 1.65 2.94
N LEU A 52 -11.06 2.52 1.94
CA LEU A 52 -11.23 3.96 2.18
C LEU A 52 -12.53 4.26 2.92
N ARG A 53 -13.67 3.69 2.49
CA ARG A 53 -14.97 3.92 3.14
C ARG A 53 -14.96 3.47 4.60
N LYS A 54 -14.37 2.30 4.89
CA LYS A 54 -14.25 1.79 6.25
C LYS A 54 -13.42 2.74 7.12
N LEU A 55 -12.26 3.15 6.66
CA LEU A 55 -11.36 4.02 7.44
C LEU A 55 -11.95 5.44 7.65
N LEU A 56 -12.61 5.99 6.63
CA LEU A 56 -13.33 7.27 6.75
C LEU A 56 -14.48 7.18 7.76
N SER A 57 -15.22 6.07 7.78
CA SER A 57 -16.30 5.86 8.76
C SER A 57 -15.83 5.78 10.22
N LYS A 58 -14.55 5.44 10.43
CA LYS A 58 -13.89 5.39 11.75
C LYS A 58 -13.22 6.72 12.13
N GLY A 59 -13.50 7.80 11.40
CA GLY A 59 -12.99 9.15 11.71
C GLY A 59 -11.60 9.45 11.14
N SER A 60 -11.06 8.61 10.24
CA SER A 60 -9.83 8.95 9.54
C SER A 60 -10.07 10.08 8.54
N VAL A 61 -9.15 11.04 8.46
CA VAL A 61 -9.20 12.10 7.46
C VAL A 61 -8.63 11.59 6.15
N GLY A 62 -9.45 11.57 5.10
CA GLY A 62 -9.01 11.23 3.75
C GLY A 62 -8.11 12.32 3.17
N LYS A 63 -6.89 11.94 2.77
CA LYS A 63 -5.97 12.82 2.04
C LYS A 63 -5.57 12.18 0.72
N THR A 64 -5.50 12.99 -0.32
CA THR A 64 -4.88 12.58 -1.59
C THR A 64 -3.41 12.99 -1.56
N SER A 65 -2.49 12.05 -1.74
CA SER A 65 -1.07 12.39 -1.82
C SER A 65 -0.78 13.17 -3.10
N GLY A 66 -0.44 14.46 -2.98
CA GLY A 66 0.26 15.18 -4.04
C GLY A 66 1.65 14.57 -4.29
N LYS A 67 2.32 14.95 -5.38
CA LYS A 67 3.74 14.61 -5.61
C LYS A 67 4.63 15.39 -4.61
N THR A 68 4.59 15.06 -3.33
CA THR A 68 5.36 15.76 -2.30
C THR A 68 6.85 15.43 -2.41
N ARG A 69 7.63 16.51 -2.31
CA ARG A 69 9.09 16.56 -2.39
C ARG A 69 9.69 15.98 -1.10
N LYS A 70 10.82 15.31 -1.26
CA LYS A 70 11.74 14.82 -0.23
C LYS A 70 11.51 15.37 1.19
N ASN A 71 11.11 14.50 2.10
CA ASN A 71 11.83 14.20 3.34
C ASN A 71 10.90 13.37 4.23
N CYS A 72 11.15 12.07 4.29
CA CYS A 72 11.00 11.36 5.54
C CYS A 72 11.98 10.20 5.51
N GLY A 73 12.97 10.26 6.41
CA GLY A 73 13.93 9.21 6.72
C GLY A 73 14.73 8.64 5.54
N LYS A 74 16.01 9.02 5.42
CA LYS A 74 17.04 8.10 4.89
C LYS A 74 17.42 7.14 6.02
N GLY A 75 17.71 5.86 5.73
CA GLY A 75 18.68 5.12 6.57
C GLY A 75 18.49 3.63 6.82
N GLY A 76 17.41 2.98 6.39
CA GLY A 76 17.27 1.51 6.51
C GLY A 76 17.74 0.79 5.24
N LYS A 77 18.65 -0.18 5.36
CA LYS A 77 19.31 -0.96 4.28
C LYS A 77 18.38 -1.85 3.40
N THR A 78 17.11 -1.52 3.17
CA THR A 78 16.15 -2.50 2.60
C THR A 78 15.39 -2.06 1.35
N GLY A 79 15.71 -0.93 0.71
CA GLY A 79 15.11 -0.61 -0.59
C GLY A 79 15.82 0.48 -1.37
N LYS A 80 16.55 0.11 -2.42
CA LYS A 80 17.08 1.07 -3.41
C LYS A 80 15.88 1.81 -4.04
N LYS A 81 15.81 3.14 -3.88
CA LYS A 81 14.76 3.97 -4.51
C LYS A 81 14.92 3.94 -6.04
N CYS A 82 13.81 3.81 -6.78
CA CYS A 82 13.81 4.08 -8.22
C CYS A 82 14.12 5.57 -8.43
N LYS A 83 15.38 5.87 -8.81
CA LYS A 83 15.82 7.21 -9.18
C LYS A 83 15.55 7.42 -10.67
N LYS A 84 14.84 8.49 -11.04
CA LYS A 84 14.88 8.99 -12.42
C LYS A 84 16.21 9.72 -12.63
N LYS A 85 16.99 9.35 -13.64
CA LYS A 85 18.16 10.13 -14.06
C LYS A 85 17.69 11.51 -14.50
N GLY A 86 18.28 12.58 -13.95
CA GLY A 86 18.10 13.96 -14.42
C GLY A 86 17.20 14.88 -13.60
N ARG A 87 16.42 14.39 -12.61
CA ARG A 87 15.72 15.25 -11.65
C ARG A 87 15.72 14.60 -10.27
N ASP A 88 15.86 15.41 -9.23
CA ASP A 88 15.96 15.01 -7.82
C ASP A 88 14.60 14.52 -7.23
N ARG A 89 13.83 13.81 -8.05
CA ARG A 89 12.49 13.27 -7.80
C ARG A 89 12.60 11.75 -7.74
N GLY A 90 12.67 11.21 -6.52
CA GLY A 90 12.49 9.78 -6.28
C GLY A 90 11.02 9.41 -6.40
N ILE A 91 10.74 8.22 -6.95
CA ILE A 91 9.40 7.64 -6.88
C ILE A 91 9.30 6.87 -5.54
N TRP A 92 8.18 7.01 -4.83
CA TRP A 92 8.02 6.49 -3.47
C TRP A 92 7.48 5.06 -3.46
N GLY A 93 8.06 4.21 -2.61
CA GLY A 93 7.62 2.81 -2.41
C GLY A 93 6.54 2.60 -1.34
N SER A 94 6.10 3.69 -0.71
CA SER A 94 4.97 3.74 0.23
C SER A 94 4.51 5.20 0.37
N PRO A 95 3.21 5.48 0.50
CA PRO A 95 2.71 6.82 0.83
C PRO A 95 3.11 7.30 2.23
N ARG A 96 3.64 6.44 3.11
CA ARG A 96 4.17 6.86 4.43
C ARG A 96 5.10 8.08 4.34
N ALA A 97 5.97 8.13 3.33
CA ALA A 97 6.91 9.24 3.17
C ALA A 97 6.20 10.58 2.83
N PRO A 98 5.24 10.62 1.88
CA PRO A 98 4.34 11.75 1.70
C PRO A 98 3.55 12.19 2.94
N HIS A 99 3.02 11.25 3.74
CA HIS A 99 2.24 11.59 4.94
C HIS A 99 3.10 12.26 6.00
N ALA A 100 4.26 11.69 6.29
CA ALA A 100 5.13 12.26 7.29
C ALA A 100 5.75 13.59 6.79
N GLY A 101 5.90 13.77 5.48
CA GLY A 101 6.20 15.07 4.87
C GLY A 101 5.09 16.12 4.99
N TYR A 102 3.81 15.73 5.15
CA TYR A 102 2.72 16.67 5.38
C TYR A 102 2.79 17.33 6.77
N PHE A 103 3.29 16.59 7.77
CA PHE A 103 3.48 17.10 9.13
C PHE A 103 4.88 17.71 9.35
N MET A 104 5.73 17.72 8.33
CA MET A 104 7.07 18.28 8.41
C MET A 104 7.01 19.79 8.62
N ASP A 105 7.80 20.31 9.55
CA ASP A 105 7.90 21.74 9.88
C ASP A 105 6.57 22.38 10.34
N HIS A 106 5.60 21.58 10.77
CA HIS A 106 4.30 22.05 11.28
C HIS A 106 4.00 21.41 12.63
N ALA A 107 3.48 22.21 13.57
CA ALA A 107 2.97 21.71 14.84
C ALA A 107 1.50 21.29 14.71
N VAL A 108 1.14 20.20 15.39
CA VAL A 108 -0.25 19.75 15.54
C VAL A 108 -0.72 20.17 16.93
N GLN A 109 -1.94 20.71 17.05
CA GLN A 109 -2.47 21.08 18.37
C GLN A 109 -2.79 19.81 19.17
N LEU A 110 -2.47 19.82 20.46
CA LEU A 110 -2.69 18.70 21.37
C LEU A 110 -4.16 18.23 21.38
N LYS A 111 -5.11 19.19 21.33
CA LYS A 111 -6.56 18.92 21.29
C LYS A 111 -7.04 18.16 20.06
N ASP A 112 -6.26 18.18 18.98
CA ASP A 112 -6.59 17.52 17.71
C ASP A 112 -5.99 16.09 17.66
N LEU A 113 -5.22 15.68 18.68
CA LEU A 113 -4.62 14.35 18.77
C LEU A 113 -5.60 13.32 19.38
N PRO A 114 -5.55 12.05 18.95
CA PRO A 114 -4.72 11.52 17.85
C PRO A 114 -5.29 11.85 16.46
N VAL A 115 -4.42 12.36 15.58
CA VAL A 115 -4.76 12.61 14.17
C VAL A 115 -4.60 11.34 13.37
N ARG A 116 -5.68 10.89 12.74
CA ARG A 116 -5.73 9.71 11.86
C ARG A 116 -5.86 10.15 10.41
N VAL A 117 -4.97 9.66 9.56
CA VAL A 117 -4.93 9.98 8.13
C VAL A 117 -4.97 8.71 7.31
N VAL A 118 -5.75 8.74 6.23
CA VAL A 118 -5.79 7.67 5.23
C VAL A 118 -5.52 8.22 3.84
N CYS A 119 -4.75 7.50 3.03
CA CYS A 119 -4.51 7.84 1.63
C CYS A 119 -4.33 6.59 0.77
N SER A 120 -4.92 6.61 -0.43
CA SER A 120 -4.61 5.66 -1.50
C SER A 120 -3.53 6.24 -2.42
N SER A 121 -2.55 5.43 -2.81
CA SER A 121 -1.49 5.87 -3.72
C SER A 121 -0.86 4.71 -4.50
N THR A 122 -0.26 5.04 -5.64
CA THR A 122 0.58 4.12 -6.40
C THR A 122 1.99 4.09 -5.81
N CYS A 123 2.41 2.92 -5.34
CA CYS A 123 3.72 2.64 -4.76
C CYS A 123 4.66 2.05 -5.81
N TYR A 124 5.94 2.43 -5.76
CA TYR A 124 6.98 1.91 -6.66
C TYR A 124 8.21 1.39 -5.91
N ARG A 125 8.63 0.16 -6.19
CA ARG A 125 9.79 -0.48 -5.54
C ARG A 125 10.71 -1.14 -6.56
N ALA A 126 12.02 -1.00 -6.36
CA ALA A 126 13.03 -1.52 -7.29
C ALA A 126 13.24 -3.04 -7.16
N GLU A 127 13.01 -3.63 -5.99
CA GLU A 127 13.04 -5.09 -5.75
C GLU A 127 14.34 -5.79 -6.27
N THR A 128 15.50 -5.14 -6.09
CA THR A 128 16.80 -5.51 -6.71
C THR A 128 17.55 -6.66 -6.04
N ASP A 129 17.29 -6.98 -4.77
CA ASP A 129 18.11 -7.90 -3.96
C ASP A 129 17.29 -9.03 -3.31
N THR A 130 16.10 -9.35 -3.84
CA THR A 130 15.18 -10.34 -3.25
C THR A 130 14.72 -11.35 -4.30
N GLY A 131 14.99 -12.63 -4.05
CA GLY A 131 14.94 -13.73 -5.01
C GLY A 131 13.62 -13.99 -5.76
N GLN A 132 13.80 -14.75 -6.85
CA GLN A 132 12.97 -15.74 -7.57
C GLN A 132 11.43 -15.67 -7.60
N GLU A 133 10.81 -14.49 -7.57
CA GLU A 133 9.43 -14.35 -8.07
C GLU A 133 9.41 -13.51 -9.35
N PRO A 134 9.65 -14.13 -10.53
CA PRO A 134 9.58 -13.45 -11.81
C PRO A 134 8.13 -13.21 -12.27
N TRP A 135 7.18 -14.01 -11.79
CA TRP A 135 5.78 -14.03 -12.23
C TRP A 135 4.83 -13.94 -11.03
N GLY A 136 3.62 -13.45 -11.27
CA GLY A 136 2.60 -13.21 -10.27
C GLY A 136 2.61 -11.78 -9.73
N LEU A 137 1.72 -11.51 -8.77
CA LEU A 137 1.48 -10.18 -8.21
C LEU A 137 2.02 -10.03 -6.77
N TYR A 138 2.66 -11.08 -6.23
CA TYR A 138 3.17 -11.08 -4.87
C TYR A 138 4.32 -10.07 -4.71
N ARG A 139 5.21 -9.97 -5.71
CA ARG A 139 6.29 -8.97 -5.75
C ARG A 139 6.37 -8.28 -7.12
N VAL A 140 5.90 -7.03 -7.16
CA VAL A 140 5.81 -6.21 -8.37
C VAL A 140 6.45 -4.83 -8.18
N HIS A 141 6.86 -4.19 -9.28
CA HIS A 141 7.49 -2.87 -9.22
C HIS A 141 6.52 -1.74 -8.94
N GLN A 142 5.24 -1.91 -9.26
CA GLN A 142 4.19 -0.92 -9.11
C GLN A 142 2.96 -1.58 -8.51
N PHE A 143 2.36 -1.01 -7.47
CA PHE A 143 1.11 -1.50 -6.90
C PHE A 143 0.36 -0.37 -6.20
N THR A 144 -0.95 -0.49 -6.06
CA THR A 144 -1.78 0.47 -5.31
C THR A 144 -1.88 0.05 -3.85
N LYS A 145 -1.75 1.01 -2.93
CA LYS A 145 -1.88 0.75 -1.49
C LYS A 145 -2.69 1.87 -0.82
N VAL A 146 -3.62 1.47 0.05
CA VAL A 146 -4.25 2.36 1.03
C VAL A 146 -3.44 2.27 2.33
N GLU A 147 -3.03 3.43 2.84
CA GLU A 147 -2.16 3.53 4.02
C GLU A 147 -2.89 4.25 5.14
N MET A 148 -2.78 3.71 6.35
CA MET A 148 -3.11 4.40 7.60
C MET A 148 -1.87 5.06 8.17
N PHE A 149 -2.01 6.31 8.61
CA PHE A 149 -0.95 7.07 9.27
C PHE A 149 -1.52 7.83 10.46
N GLY A 150 -0.86 7.73 11.60
CA GLY A 150 -1.30 8.34 12.85
C GLY A 150 -0.23 9.26 13.43
N VAL A 151 -0.66 10.38 14.00
CA VAL A 151 0.14 11.24 14.88
C VAL A 151 -0.59 11.33 16.21
N THR A 152 0.10 11.04 17.31
CA THR A 152 -0.50 11.01 18.65
C THR A 152 0.38 11.74 19.66
N ALA A 153 -0.19 12.02 20.82
CA ALA A 153 0.52 12.59 21.96
C ALA A 153 1.52 11.58 22.54
N ALA A 154 2.38 12.04 23.43
CA ALA A 154 3.29 11.18 24.19
C ALA A 154 3.31 11.60 25.65
N GLU A 155 2.14 11.97 26.20
CA GLU A 155 2.04 12.48 27.57
C GLU A 155 2.16 11.34 28.59
N ARG A 156 1.53 10.20 28.30
CA ARG A 156 1.56 8.99 29.14
C ARG A 156 2.61 7.99 28.69
N GLY A 157 3.04 8.06 27.43
CA GLY A 157 4.00 7.15 26.81
C GLY A 157 3.36 5.89 26.19
N THR A 158 2.07 5.67 26.41
CA THR A 158 1.33 4.50 25.88
C THR A 158 0.54 4.80 24.61
N GLU A 159 0.33 6.07 24.28
CA GLU A 159 -0.63 6.48 23.24
C GLU A 159 -0.24 5.98 21.84
N SER A 160 1.05 5.82 21.58
CA SER A 160 1.54 5.27 20.31
C SER A 160 1.35 3.76 20.18
N GLU A 161 1.39 3.03 21.31
CA GLU A 161 1.10 1.59 21.36
C GLU A 161 -0.41 1.37 21.20
N GLU A 162 -1.22 2.16 21.91
CA GLU A 162 -2.69 2.15 21.78
C GLU A 162 -3.13 2.40 20.32
N LEU A 163 -2.50 3.37 19.64
CA LEU A 163 -2.79 3.66 18.24
C LEU A 163 -2.30 2.56 17.28
N LEU A 164 -1.19 1.90 17.60
CA LEU A 164 -0.70 0.75 16.84
C LEU A 164 -1.67 -0.43 16.94
N ASP A 165 -2.16 -0.72 18.15
CA ASP A 165 -3.14 -1.78 18.40
C ASP A 165 -4.48 -1.47 17.72
N GLU A 166 -4.92 -0.21 17.73
CA GLU A 166 -6.08 0.23 16.96
C GLU A 166 -5.91 -0.06 15.46
N PHE A 167 -4.78 0.32 14.88
CA PHE A 167 -4.50 0.08 13.46
C PHE A 167 -4.41 -1.41 13.13
N LEU A 168 -3.83 -2.22 14.02
CA LEU A 168 -3.80 -3.67 13.88
C LEU A 168 -5.21 -4.25 13.94
N GLY A 169 -6.05 -3.77 14.85
CA GLY A 169 -7.47 -4.14 14.94
C GLY A 169 -8.21 -3.86 13.64
N LEU A 170 -8.07 -2.67 13.07
CA LEU A 170 -8.68 -2.31 11.79
C LEU A 170 -8.20 -3.19 10.63
N GLN A 171 -6.90 -3.55 10.60
CA GLN A 171 -6.38 -4.50 9.62
C GLN A 171 -7.05 -5.86 9.75
N LYS A 172 -7.11 -6.41 10.97
CA LYS A 172 -7.77 -7.68 11.26
C LYS A 172 -9.25 -7.67 10.85
N GLU A 173 -9.98 -6.61 11.21
CA GLU A 173 -11.38 -6.42 10.79
C GLU A 173 -11.53 -6.49 9.26
N MET A 174 -10.67 -5.78 8.51
CA MET A 174 -10.72 -5.78 7.03
C MET A 174 -10.50 -7.18 6.45
N PHE A 175 -9.51 -7.92 6.93
CA PHE A 175 -9.28 -9.28 6.45
C PHE A 175 -10.42 -10.23 6.82
N SER A 176 -11.00 -10.09 8.03
CA SER A 176 -12.15 -10.86 8.47
C SER A 176 -13.40 -10.57 7.63
N GLU A 177 -13.70 -9.30 7.34
CA GLU A 177 -14.83 -8.89 6.49
C GLU A 177 -14.69 -9.37 5.04
N LEU A 178 -13.46 -9.49 4.54
CA LEU A 178 -13.18 -10.10 3.24
C LEU A 178 -13.23 -11.64 3.26
N GLY A 179 -13.48 -12.26 4.41
CA GLY A 179 -13.52 -13.72 4.57
C GLY A 179 -12.17 -14.40 4.33
N LEU A 180 -11.06 -13.68 4.54
CA LEU A 180 -9.71 -14.20 4.32
C LEU A 180 -9.16 -14.81 5.61
N HIS A 181 -8.48 -15.95 5.48
CA HIS A 181 -7.73 -16.54 6.58
C HIS A 181 -6.34 -15.88 6.68
N TYR A 182 -5.96 -15.40 7.86
CA TYR A 182 -4.70 -14.69 8.10
C TYR A 182 -4.10 -15.07 9.47
N ARG A 183 -2.85 -14.64 9.72
CA ARG A 183 -2.15 -14.74 10.99
C ARG A 183 -1.35 -13.47 11.25
#